data_AF-A0A926U4I9-F1
#
_entry.id   AF-A0A926U4I9-F1
#
_cell.length_a   1.000
_cell.length_b   1.000
_cell.length_c   1.000
_cell.angle_alpha   90.00
_cell.angle_beta   90.00
_cell.angle_gamma   90.00
#
_symmetry.space_group_name_H-M   'P 1'
#
loop_
_entity.id
_entity.type
_entity.pdbx_description
1 polymer ?
#
loop_
_entity_poly.entity_id
_entity_poly.type
_entity_poly.pdbx_seq_one_letter_code
_entity_poly.pdbx_strand_id
1 'polypeptide(L)'
;MRLQQLKQQVYEDWERRCWYNGAVIQPELFKLEVRTFGDLRCRSTWVRALCRFHALNVWEGCMDSWTLITLHFNFQSGCWNYEFRQQILDEFLTIPGAFDALKVGFEQLFDSDIKFTTQEKEAGYGLLAMVGQQSGRTGGTTALTGSERP
;
A
#
# COMPACT_ATOMS: atom_id res chain seq x y z
N MET A 1 -0.01 0.08 16.30
CA MET A 1 -1.36 0.65 16.61
C MET A 1 -2.26 -0.30 17.42
N ARG A 2 -3.10 0.14 18.39
CA ARG A 2 -4.05 -0.73 19.13
C ARG A 2 -5.29 -1.11 18.30
N LEU A 3 -6.03 -2.17 18.66
CA LEU A 3 -7.16 -2.66 17.82
C LEU A 3 -8.29 -1.63 17.64
N GLN A 4 -8.65 -0.86 18.69
CA GLN A 4 -9.66 0.19 18.55
C GLN A 4 -9.22 1.29 17.58
N GLN A 5 -7.97 1.76 17.73
CA GLN A 5 -7.38 2.75 16.82
C GLN A 5 -7.31 2.22 15.38
N LEU A 6 -6.98 0.94 15.20
CA LEU A 6 -6.97 0.29 13.89
C LEU A 6 -8.36 0.29 13.25
N LYS A 7 -9.41 -0.06 13.99
CA LYS A 7 -10.79 -0.02 13.47
C LYS A 7 -11.22 1.38 13.07
N GLN A 8 -10.83 2.38 13.85
CA GLN A 8 -11.09 3.79 13.55
C GLN A 8 -10.38 4.22 12.27
N GLN A 9 -9.08 3.91 12.12
CA GLN A 9 -8.32 4.23 10.91
C GLN A 9 -8.90 3.54 9.66
N VAL A 10 -9.34 2.28 9.78
CA VAL A 10 -9.99 1.54 8.69
C VAL A 10 -11.29 2.23 8.27
N TYR A 11 -12.07 2.72 9.23
CA TYR A 11 -13.30 3.46 8.93
C TYR A 11 -13.00 4.77 8.20
N GLU A 12 -12.02 5.55 8.67
CA GLU A 12 -11.61 6.81 8.03
C GLU A 12 -11.13 6.61 6.59
N ASP A 13 -10.32 5.57 6.34
CA ASP A 13 -9.86 5.26 4.99
C ASP A 13 -11.01 4.72 4.11
N TRP A 14 -11.93 3.93 4.65
CA TRP A 14 -13.13 3.52 3.90
C TRP A 14 -14.02 4.72 3.54
N GLU A 15 -14.25 5.63 4.48
CA GLU A 15 -15.07 6.82 4.28
C GLU A 15 -14.46 7.75 3.23
N ARG A 16 -13.14 7.98 3.28
CA ARG A 16 -12.41 8.75 2.27
C ARG A 16 -12.55 8.14 0.88
N ARG A 17 -12.51 6.81 0.78
CA ARG A 17 -12.71 6.09 -0.49
C ARG A 17 -14.13 6.28 -1.02
N CYS A 18 -15.15 6.21 -0.15
CA CYS A 18 -16.52 6.50 -0.55
C CYS A 18 -16.64 7.92 -1.13
N TRP A 19 -15.95 8.89 -0.51
CA TRP A 19 -15.91 10.26 -0.99
C TRP A 19 -15.26 10.40 -2.37
N TYR A 20 -14.09 9.79 -2.60
CA TYR A 20 -13.44 9.79 -3.92
C TYR A 20 -14.31 9.15 -5.02
N ASN A 21 -15.06 8.10 -4.68
CA ASN A 21 -15.96 7.42 -5.60
C ASN A 21 -17.32 8.13 -5.78
N GLY A 22 -17.55 9.28 -5.13
CA GLY A 22 -18.84 9.98 -5.13
C GLY A 22 -19.99 9.14 -4.57
N ALA A 23 -19.68 8.13 -3.77
CA ALA A 23 -20.65 7.22 -3.19
C ALA A 23 -21.32 7.85 -1.97
N VAL A 24 -22.62 7.59 -1.79
CA VAL A 24 -23.33 7.95 -0.56
C VAL A 24 -22.77 7.10 0.57
N ILE A 25 -22.20 7.76 1.59
CA ILE A 25 -21.66 7.07 2.78
C ILE A 25 -22.83 6.46 3.55
N GLN A 26 -22.83 5.13 3.64
CA GLN A 26 -23.79 4.35 4.42
C GLN A 26 -23.02 3.51 5.43
N PRO A 27 -22.89 3.96 6.70
CA PRO A 27 -22.06 3.30 7.71
C PRO A 27 -22.41 1.82 7.95
N GLU A 28 -23.63 1.40 7.59
CA GLU A 28 -24.10 0.01 7.65
C GLU A 28 -23.31 -0.91 6.70
N LEU A 29 -22.86 -0.36 5.56
CA LEU A 29 -22.09 -1.09 4.56
C LEU A 29 -20.65 -1.32 4.98
N PHE A 30 -20.09 -0.45 5.83
CA PHE A 30 -18.70 -0.53 6.28
C PHE A 30 -18.32 -1.92 6.80
N LYS A 31 -19.09 -2.45 7.77
CA LYS A 31 -18.80 -3.78 8.35
C LYS A 31 -19.06 -4.91 7.36
N LEU A 32 -19.93 -4.72 6.37
CA LEU A 32 -20.14 -5.72 5.31
C LEU A 32 -18.94 -5.78 4.38
N GLU A 33 -18.39 -4.64 3.97
CA GLU A 33 -17.18 -4.59 3.16
C GLU A 33 -15.95 -5.14 3.91
N VAL A 34 -15.75 -4.77 5.18
CA VAL A 34 -14.61 -5.26 5.97
C VAL A 34 -14.67 -6.79 6.16
N ARG A 35 -15.85 -7.40 6.19
CA ARG A 35 -16.00 -8.86 6.28
C ARG A 35 -15.43 -9.61 5.07
N THR A 36 -15.33 -8.96 3.91
CA THR A 36 -14.72 -9.59 2.73
C THR A 36 -13.24 -9.92 2.93
N PHE A 37 -12.59 -9.26 3.89
CA PHE A 37 -11.20 -9.53 4.29
C PHE A 37 -11.05 -10.62 5.37
N GLY A 38 -12.15 -11.08 5.97
CA GLY A 38 -12.18 -12.16 6.97
C GLY A 38 -13.03 -11.87 8.22
N ASP A 39 -12.67 -12.50 9.34
CA ASP A 39 -13.40 -12.39 10.61
C ASP A 39 -13.15 -11.06 11.33
N LEU A 40 -14.21 -10.31 11.64
CA LEU A 40 -14.17 -9.00 12.32
C LEU A 40 -13.64 -9.04 13.77
N ARG A 41 -13.49 -10.22 14.36
CA ARG A 41 -12.85 -10.41 15.67
C ARG A 41 -11.32 -10.42 15.55
N CYS A 42 -10.79 -10.78 14.39
CA CYS A 42 -9.37 -10.95 14.15
C CYS A 42 -8.71 -9.63 13.77
N ARG A 43 -7.60 -9.28 14.43
CA ARG A 43 -6.82 -8.07 14.11
C ARG A 43 -6.31 -8.09 12.66
N SER A 44 -5.90 -9.25 12.15
CA SER A 44 -5.38 -9.41 10.79
C SER A 44 -6.39 -8.97 9.71
N THR A 45 -7.68 -9.25 9.91
CA THR A 45 -8.76 -8.79 9.01
C THR A 45 -8.77 -7.26 8.90
N TRP A 46 -8.67 -6.57 10.02
CA TRP A 46 -8.63 -5.10 10.03
C TRP A 46 -7.35 -4.54 9.43
N VAL A 47 -6.21 -5.20 9.63
CA VAL A 47 -4.95 -4.79 8.98
C VAL A 47 -5.04 -4.92 7.46
N ARG A 48 -5.60 -6.04 6.95
CA ARG A 48 -5.81 -6.22 5.50
C ARG A 48 -6.75 -5.17 4.92
N ALA A 49 -7.88 -4.93 5.59
CA ALA A 49 -8.81 -3.89 5.17
C ALA A 49 -8.16 -2.49 5.17
N LEU A 50 -7.38 -2.16 6.21
CA LEU A 50 -6.64 -0.90 6.29
C LEU A 50 -5.70 -0.75 5.09
N CYS A 51 -4.84 -1.74 4.85
CA CYS A 51 -3.86 -1.68 3.78
C CYS A 51 -4.55 -1.54 2.41
N ARG A 52 -5.66 -2.27 2.19
CA ARG A 52 -6.43 -2.19 0.96
C ARG A 52 -7.08 -0.83 0.75
N PHE A 53 -7.82 -0.31 1.74
CA PHE A 53 -8.47 0.99 1.60
C PHE A 53 -7.46 2.12 1.50
N HIS A 54 -6.35 2.04 2.24
CA HIS A 54 -5.28 3.02 2.13
C HIS A 54 -4.66 3.03 0.73
N ALA A 55 -4.33 1.86 0.18
CA ALA A 55 -3.79 1.75 -1.16
C ALA A 55 -4.75 2.30 -2.23
N LEU A 56 -6.05 2.02 -2.10
CA LEU A 56 -7.07 2.58 -2.99
C LEU A 56 -7.18 4.10 -2.86
N ASN A 57 -7.15 4.65 -1.65
CA ASN A 57 -7.15 6.10 -1.44
C ASN A 57 -5.91 6.78 -2.01
N VAL A 58 -4.74 6.13 -1.90
CA VAL A 58 -3.50 6.62 -2.52
C VAL A 58 -3.66 6.65 -4.02
N TRP A 59 -4.20 5.59 -4.63
CA TRP A 59 -4.43 5.54 -6.07
C TRP A 59 -5.45 6.59 -6.54
N GLU A 60 -6.62 6.65 -5.90
CA GLU A 60 -7.71 7.54 -6.26
C GLU A 60 -7.39 9.03 -5.97
N GLY A 61 -6.58 9.30 -4.95
CA GLY A 61 -6.16 10.65 -4.57
C GLY A 61 -4.84 11.12 -5.20
N CYS A 62 -4.11 10.23 -5.89
CA CYS A 62 -2.86 10.58 -6.54
C CYS A 62 -3.13 11.43 -7.79
N MET A 63 -2.65 12.67 -7.79
CA MET A 63 -2.74 13.54 -8.96
C MET A 63 -1.68 13.24 -10.01
N ASP A 64 -0.51 12.76 -9.57
CA ASP A 64 0.64 12.48 -10.43
C ASP A 64 1.62 11.47 -9.79
N SER A 65 2.40 10.81 -10.64
CA SER A 65 3.38 9.79 -10.25
C SER A 65 4.54 10.29 -9.38
N TRP A 66 4.85 11.59 -9.37
CA TRP A 66 5.88 12.14 -8.49
C TRP A 66 5.36 12.22 -7.06
N THR A 67 4.19 12.81 -6.85
CA THR A 67 3.51 12.90 -5.56
C THR A 67 3.28 11.51 -4.96
N LEU A 68 3.02 10.51 -5.81
CA LEU A 68 2.92 9.11 -5.39
C LEU A 68 4.15 8.64 -4.61
N ILE A 69 5.35 8.95 -5.09
CA ILE A 69 6.60 8.51 -4.49
C ILE A 69 6.99 9.40 -3.31
N THR A 70 6.98 10.72 -3.51
CA THR A 70 7.57 11.67 -2.55
C THR A 70 6.65 11.95 -1.35
N LEU A 71 5.34 11.76 -1.52
CA LEU A 71 4.34 11.97 -0.46
C LEU A 71 3.77 10.64 0.05
N HIS A 72 3.18 9.84 -0.82
CA HIS A 72 2.36 8.70 -0.37
C HIS A 72 3.19 7.47 0.02
N PHE A 73 4.31 7.22 -0.67
CA PHE A 73 5.22 6.12 -0.37
C PHE A 73 6.48 6.53 0.41
N ASN A 74 6.55 7.78 0.84
CA ASN A 74 7.58 8.27 1.75
C ASN A 74 7.27 7.92 3.21
N PHE A 75 7.30 6.63 3.51
CA PHE A 75 6.95 6.14 4.86
C PHE A 75 7.99 6.55 5.90
N GLN A 76 7.57 7.33 6.89
CA GLN A 76 8.41 7.75 8.01
C GLN A 76 8.15 6.90 9.25
N SER A 77 9.20 6.52 9.99
CA SER A 77 9.11 5.62 11.16
C SER A 77 8.20 6.10 12.29
N GLY A 78 7.86 7.39 12.34
CA GLY A 78 6.91 7.97 13.29
C GLY A 78 5.43 7.90 12.87
N CYS A 79 5.15 7.56 11.61
CA CYS A 79 3.79 7.52 11.06
C CYS A 79 3.18 6.12 11.21
N TRP A 80 1.86 6.04 11.40
CA TRP A 80 1.17 4.77 11.64
C TRP A 80 1.33 3.79 10.47
N ASN A 81 1.38 4.31 9.23
CA ASN A 81 1.46 3.53 8.01
C ASN A 81 2.83 2.87 7.84
N TYR A 82 3.86 3.32 8.54
CA TYR A 82 5.18 2.71 8.50
C TYR A 82 5.17 1.26 8.98
N GLU A 83 4.39 0.93 10.02
CA GLU A 83 4.21 -0.45 10.52
C GLU A 83 3.72 -1.39 9.40
N PHE A 84 2.90 -0.87 8.48
CA PHE A 84 2.19 -1.64 7.46
C PHE A 84 2.71 -1.39 6.03
N ARG A 85 3.77 -0.59 5.86
CA ARG A 85 4.26 -0.08 4.58
C ARG A 85 4.42 -1.13 3.47
N GLN A 86 4.94 -2.30 3.83
CA GLN A 86 5.13 -3.41 2.88
C GLN A 86 3.79 -3.96 2.40
N GLN A 87 2.85 -4.19 3.31
CA GLN A 87 1.53 -4.70 2.96
C GLN A 87 0.68 -3.66 2.22
N ILE A 88 0.85 -2.37 2.52
CA ILE A 88 0.25 -1.27 1.74
C ILE A 88 0.78 -1.30 0.31
N LEU A 89 2.11 -1.44 0.13
CA LEU A 89 2.71 -1.56 -1.20
C LEU A 89 2.22 -2.81 -1.94
N ASP A 90 2.16 -3.96 -1.28
CA ASP A 90 1.61 -5.20 -1.85
C ASP A 90 0.19 -4.98 -2.38
N GLU A 91 -0.70 -4.42 -1.54
CA GLU A 91 -2.10 -4.14 -1.92
C GLU A 91 -2.18 -3.11 -3.05
N PHE A 92 -1.34 -2.08 -3.05
CA PHE A 92 -1.28 -1.07 -4.10
C PHE A 92 -0.88 -1.67 -5.45
N LEU A 93 0.10 -2.58 -5.46
CA LEU A 93 0.55 -3.25 -6.68
C LEU A 93 -0.50 -4.19 -7.29
N THR A 94 -1.56 -4.55 -6.54
CA THR A 94 -2.69 -5.29 -7.12
C THR A 94 -3.66 -4.41 -7.92
N ILE A 95 -3.52 -3.07 -7.86
CA ILE A 95 -4.37 -2.13 -8.59
C ILE A 95 -3.88 -2.07 -10.05
N PRO A 96 -4.76 -2.23 -11.05
CA PRO A 96 -4.37 -2.11 -12.46
C PRO A 96 -3.73 -0.75 -12.76
N GLY A 97 -2.54 -0.76 -13.38
CA GLY A 97 -1.79 0.45 -13.73
C GLY A 97 -0.94 1.06 -12.61
N ALA A 98 -1.06 0.59 -11.37
CA ALA A 98 -0.30 1.11 -10.24
C ALA A 98 1.21 0.90 -10.37
N PHE A 99 1.63 -0.25 -10.92
CA PHE A 99 3.05 -0.52 -11.17
C PHE A 99 3.64 0.42 -12.23
N ASP A 100 2.92 0.68 -13.32
CA ASP A 100 3.36 1.61 -14.36
C ASP A 100 3.46 3.04 -13.81
N ALA A 101 2.51 3.46 -12.97
CA ALA A 101 2.57 4.75 -12.30
C ALA A 101 3.80 4.90 -11.39
N LEU A 102 4.18 3.85 -10.66
CA LEU A 102 5.42 3.83 -9.87
C LEU A 102 6.65 3.94 -10.76
N LYS A 103 6.68 3.19 -11.87
CA LYS A 103 7.79 3.24 -12.82
C LYS A 103 7.99 4.65 -13.38
N VAL A 104 6.91 5.29 -13.84
CA VAL A 104 6.95 6.67 -14.33
C VAL A 104 7.44 7.63 -13.24
N GLY A 105 6.99 7.47 -12.00
CA GLY A 105 7.44 8.31 -10.90
C GLY A 105 8.94 8.17 -10.62
N PHE A 106 9.46 6.95 -10.71
CA PHE A 106 10.89 6.71 -10.53
C PHE A 106 11.71 7.25 -11.70
N GLU A 107 11.23 7.06 -12.93
CA GLU A 107 11.86 7.65 -14.13
C GLU A 107 11.94 9.17 -13.99
N GLN A 108 10.86 9.83 -13.56
CA GLN A 108 10.86 11.25 -13.25
C GLN A 108 11.91 11.57 -12.19
N LEU A 109 11.89 10.89 -11.04
CA LEU A 109 12.79 11.18 -9.92
C LEU A 109 14.29 11.11 -10.28
N PHE A 110 14.66 10.22 -11.19
CA PHE A 110 16.03 10.04 -11.66
C PHE A 110 16.38 10.79 -12.94
N ASP A 111 15.41 11.48 -13.54
CA ASP A 111 15.66 12.35 -14.68
C ASP A 111 16.61 13.49 -14.27
N SER A 112 17.72 13.63 -15.00
CA SER A 112 18.71 14.68 -14.77
C SER A 112 18.19 16.09 -15.08
N ASP A 113 17.16 16.18 -15.93
CA ASP A 113 16.60 17.44 -16.36
C ASP A 113 15.59 17.99 -15.34
N ILE A 114 15.11 17.15 -14.41
CA ILE A 114 14.19 17.55 -13.35
C ILE A 114 14.97 17.75 -12.04
N LYS A 115 14.96 18.99 -11.54
CA LYS A 115 15.68 19.35 -10.30
C LYS A 115 14.86 18.99 -9.06
N PHE A 116 15.05 17.77 -8.56
CA PHE A 116 14.55 17.36 -7.24
C PHE A 116 15.48 17.78 -6.12
N THR A 117 14.88 18.09 -4.97
CA THR A 117 15.57 18.30 -3.71
C THR A 117 16.17 16.99 -3.19
N THR A 118 17.17 17.09 -2.31
CA THR A 118 17.77 15.91 -1.65
C THR A 118 16.74 15.08 -0.90
N GLN A 119 15.78 15.74 -0.23
CA GLN A 119 14.73 15.08 0.54
C GLN A 119 13.80 14.23 -0.34
N GLU A 120 13.47 14.70 -1.53
CA GLU A 120 12.63 13.95 -2.49
C GLU A 120 13.36 12.73 -3.03
N LYS A 121 14.68 12.84 -3.27
CA LYS A 121 15.51 11.70 -3.69
C LYS A 121 15.60 10.64 -2.60
N GLU A 122 15.77 11.05 -1.34
CA GLU A 122 15.77 10.15 -0.18
C GLU A 122 14.44 9.40 -0.03
N ALA A 123 13.31 10.08 -0.22
CA ALA A 123 11.99 9.45 -0.22
C ALA A 123 11.89 8.33 -1.26
N GLY A 124 12.35 8.58 -2.49
CA GLY A 124 12.36 7.56 -3.54
C GLY A 124 13.30 6.40 -3.25
N TYR A 125 14.48 6.63 -2.70
CA TYR A 125 15.38 5.55 -2.28
C TYR A 125 14.75 4.63 -1.23
N GLY A 126 13.95 5.19 -0.31
CA GLY A 126 13.19 4.42 0.66
C GLY A 126 12.23 3.42 0.00
N LEU A 127 11.48 3.85 -1.01
CA LEU A 127 10.56 2.98 -1.74
C LEU A 127 11.31 1.92 -2.58
N LEU A 128 12.42 2.29 -3.23
CA LEU A 128 13.24 1.32 -3.98
C LEU A 128 13.77 0.20 -3.10
N ALA A 129 14.24 0.54 -1.89
CA ALA A 129 14.69 -0.46 -0.93
C ALA A 129 13.57 -1.43 -0.55
N MET A 130 12.33 -0.95 -0.45
CA MET A 130 11.16 -1.80 -0.19
C MET A 130 10.85 -2.74 -1.35
N VAL A 131 10.88 -2.25 -2.59
CA VAL A 131 10.66 -3.07 -3.81
C VAL A 131 11.76 -4.12 -3.95
N GLY A 132 13.02 -3.78 -3.69
CA GLY A 132 14.14 -4.73 -3.74
C GLY A 132 13.96 -5.90 -2.75
N GLN A 133 13.36 -5.67 -1.58
CA GLN A 133 13.05 -6.72 -0.61
C GLN A 133 11.93 -7.67 -1.08
N GLN A 134 10.98 -7.19 -1.89
CA GLN A 134 9.92 -8.02 -2.48
C GLN A 134 10.47 -8.95 -3.58
N SER A 135 11.35 -8.47 -4.45
CA SER A 135 12.00 -9.29 -5.49
C SER A 135 12.84 -10.44 -4.91
N GLY A 136 13.42 -10.24 -3.73
CA GLY A 136 14.13 -11.31 -3.00
C GLY A 136 13.22 -12.39 -2.41
N ARG A 137 11.93 -12.09 -2.15
CA ARG A 137 10.94 -13.05 -1.63
C ARG A 137 10.35 -13.94 -2.71
N THR A 138 10.23 -13.44 -3.94
CA THR A 138 9.69 -14.20 -5.08
C THR A 138 10.70 -15.20 -5.67
N GLY A 139 11.99 -15.07 -5.36
CA GLY A 139 13.06 -15.97 -5.83
C GLY A 139 13.28 -17.25 -4.99
N GLY A 140 12.45 -17.52 -3.97
CA GLY A 140 12.73 -18.51 -2.94
C GLY A 140 11.66 -19.56 -2.71
N THR A 141 11.00 -20.10 -3.75
CA THR A 141 10.20 -21.34 -3.62
C THR A 141 10.19 -22.14 -4.92
N THR A 142 11.35 -22.68 -5.30
CA THR A 142 11.39 -23.93 -6.09
C THR A 142 12.54 -24.78 -5.57
N ALA A 143 12.30 -25.53 -4.50
CA ALA A 143 13.22 -26.57 -4.02
C ALA A 143 12.41 -27.75 -3.47
N LEU A 144 12.11 -28.68 -4.39
CA LEU A 144 12.24 -30.12 -4.24
C LEU A 144 11.73 -30.74 -2.91
N THR A 145 10.50 -31.24 -2.92
CA THR A 145 10.12 -32.40 -2.13
C THR A 145 9.65 -33.51 -3.06
N GLY A 146 10.39 -34.64 -3.07
CA GLY A 146 10.01 -35.83 -3.80
C GLY A 146 11.13 -36.82 -4.12
N SER A 147 11.97 -37.19 -3.13
CA SER A 147 12.49 -38.57 -3.03
C SER A 147 11.28 -39.46 -2.71
N GLU A 148 11.05 -40.67 -3.22
CA GLU A 148 11.94 -41.83 -3.29
C GLU A 148 11.23 -42.96 -4.09
N ARG A 149 12.01 -43.90 -4.63
CA ARG A 149 11.58 -45.06 -5.43
C ARG A 149 10.89 -46.16 -4.58
N PRO A 150 10.34 -47.19 -5.26
CA PRO A 150 10.81 -48.56 -5.05
C PRO A 150 11.62 -49.08 -6.25
#